data_AF-A0A096MIQ4-F1
#
_entry.id   AF-A0A096MIQ4-F1
#
_cell.length_a   1.000
_cell.length_b   1.000
_cell.length_c   1.000
_cell.angle_alpha   90.00
_cell.angle_beta   90.00
_cell.angle_gamma   90.00
#
_symmetry.space_group_name_H-M   'P 1'
#
loop_
_entity.id
_entity.type
_entity.pdbx_description
1 polymer ?
#
loop_
_entity_poly.entity_id
_entity_poly.type
_entity_poly.pdbx_seq_one_letter_code
_entity_poly.pdbx_strand_id
1 'polypeptide(L)'
;PKLQNLFLDAAFLKQCMLKVCEQVCSDKKYQIVKQIAGNLATQLAEEMDSCLAFSLAVDESTDNMDLSIFIRGVNPTLSVTENFLDIVDIVDMHGTTTGWDIFDAVEKSVGKNKLSWERLVELTADGAPAMCGGKTGLVGLMKEK
;
A
#
# COMPACT_ATOMS: atom_id res chain seq x y z
N PRO A 1 -2.00 13.49 -9.36
CA PRO A 1 -1.00 14.58 -9.21
C PRO A 1 -0.93 15.22 -7.80
N LYS A 2 -2.01 15.83 -7.26
CA LYS A 2 -1.95 16.50 -5.93
C LYS A 2 -1.91 15.54 -4.73
N LEU A 3 -2.50 14.35 -4.84
CA LEU A 3 -2.41 13.33 -3.78
C LEU A 3 -1.06 12.59 -3.82
N GLN A 4 -0.57 12.18 -5.00
CA GLN A 4 0.73 11.47 -5.14
C GLN A 4 1.92 12.21 -4.49
N ASN A 5 2.04 13.53 -4.70
CA ASN A 5 3.10 14.32 -4.08
C ASN A 5 2.97 14.44 -2.55
N LEU A 6 1.75 14.31 -1.99
CA LEU A 6 1.53 14.43 -0.55
C LEU A 6 1.98 13.18 0.23
N PHE A 7 2.16 12.03 -0.44
CA PHE A 7 2.32 10.73 0.22
C PHE A 7 3.66 10.03 -0.03
N LEU A 8 4.34 10.28 -1.16
CA LEU A 8 5.79 10.03 -1.26
C LEU A 8 6.54 10.81 -0.17
N ASP A 9 6.08 12.03 0.07
CA ASP A 9 6.45 12.82 1.23
C ASP A 9 6.20 12.06 2.52
N ALA A 10 5.10 11.33 2.72
CA ALA A 10 4.78 10.66 3.99
C ALA A 10 5.69 9.46 4.34
N ALA A 11 6.05 8.59 3.38
CA ALA A 11 6.96 7.47 3.62
C ALA A 11 8.42 7.95 3.81
N PHE A 12 8.84 8.91 2.98
CA PHE A 12 10.11 9.60 3.14
C PHE A 12 10.15 10.39 4.45
N LEU A 13 9.08 11.13 4.81
CA LEU A 13 8.92 11.82 6.08
C LEU A 13 8.98 10.82 7.23
N LYS A 14 8.39 9.64 7.14
CA LYS A 14 8.50 8.63 8.22
C LYS A 14 9.97 8.25 8.46
N GLN A 15 10.72 7.95 7.40
CA GLN A 15 12.15 7.61 7.50
C GLN A 15 12.99 8.80 7.99
N CYS A 16 12.76 9.99 7.43
CA CYS A 16 13.42 11.23 7.83
C CYS A 16 13.11 11.57 9.28
N MET A 17 11.84 11.51 9.70
CA MET A 17 11.41 11.79 11.06
C MET A 17 11.99 10.76 12.04
N LEU A 18 12.11 9.48 11.67
CA LEU A 18 12.78 8.49 12.50
C LEU A 18 14.29 8.77 12.64
N LYS A 19 14.99 9.08 11.55
CA LYS A 19 16.42 9.47 11.58
C LYS A 19 16.66 10.77 12.36
N VAL A 20 15.78 11.75 12.19
CA VAL A 20 15.82 13.01 12.97
C VAL A 20 15.54 12.70 14.45
N CYS A 21 14.59 11.82 14.75
CA CYS A 21 14.35 11.39 16.12
C CYS A 21 15.57 10.67 16.73
N GLU A 22 16.30 9.84 15.98
CA GLU A 22 17.55 9.23 16.45
C GLU A 22 18.63 10.27 16.78
N GLN A 23 18.73 11.34 15.99
CA GLN A 23 19.76 12.37 16.20
C GLN A 23 19.37 13.44 17.22
N VAL A 24 18.08 13.76 17.37
CA VAL A 24 17.58 14.88 18.18
C VAL A 24 17.05 14.42 19.54
N CYS A 25 16.54 13.19 19.65
CA CYS A 25 15.95 12.68 20.89
C CYS A 25 16.98 11.94 21.74
N SER A 26 16.90 12.08 23.06
CA SER A 26 17.61 11.18 23.98
C SER A 26 17.09 9.74 23.81
N ASP A 27 17.92 8.73 24.10
CA ASP A 27 17.58 7.29 23.93
C ASP A 27 16.17 6.94 24.44
N LYS A 28 15.78 7.47 25.60
CA LYS A 28 14.45 7.25 26.19
C LYS A 28 13.30 7.79 25.32
N LYS A 29 13.45 8.97 24.72
CA LYS A 29 12.44 9.58 23.84
C LYS A 29 12.36 8.85 22.51
N TYR A 30 13.48 8.39 21.96
CA TYR A 30 13.49 7.56 20.76
C TYR A 30 12.75 6.24 20.97
N GLN A 31 12.94 5.56 22.10
CA GLN A 31 12.19 4.34 22.42
C GLN A 31 10.68 4.58 22.51
N ILE A 32 10.24 5.73 23.04
CA ILE A 32 8.82 6.11 23.08
C ILE A 32 8.26 6.28 21.66
N VAL A 33 8.98 6.99 20.78
CA VAL A 33 8.56 7.16 19.37
C VAL A 33 8.43 5.80 18.67
N LYS A 34 9.40 4.90 18.88
CA LYS A 34 9.37 3.55 18.31
C LYS A 34 8.19 2.72 18.84
N GLN A 35 7.89 2.84 20.13
CA GLN A 35 6.75 2.15 20.74
C GLN A 35 5.41 2.68 20.21
N ILE A 36 5.26 4.01 20.05
CA ILE A 36 4.07 4.62 19.46
C ILE A 36 3.90 4.15 18.00
N ALA A 37 4.97 4.14 17.22
CA ALA A 37 4.93 3.68 15.84
C ALA A 37 4.55 2.18 15.74
N GLY A 38 5.07 1.35 16.65
CA GLY A 38 4.70 -0.06 16.74
C GLY A 38 3.23 -0.25 17.10
N ASN A 39 2.73 0.47 18.11
CA ASN A 39 1.32 0.42 18.50
C ASN A 39 0.39 0.85 17.36
N LEU A 40 0.74 1.92 16.64
CA LEU A 40 -0.03 2.39 15.50
C LEU A 40 -0.05 1.32 14.38
N ALA A 41 1.08 0.67 14.12
CA ALA A 41 1.14 -0.42 13.14
C ALA A 41 0.25 -1.60 13.54
N THR A 42 0.22 -1.96 14.83
CA THR A 42 -0.67 -3.02 15.33
C THR A 42 -2.15 -2.64 15.19
N GLN A 43 -2.52 -1.42 15.57
CA GLN A 43 -3.90 -0.94 15.43
C GLN A 43 -4.35 -0.93 13.98
N LEU A 44 -3.50 -0.47 13.06
CA LEU A 44 -3.78 -0.52 11.63
C LEU A 44 -3.97 -1.96 11.13
N ALA A 45 -3.14 -2.89 11.57
CA ALA A 45 -3.28 -4.30 11.20
C ALA A 45 -4.61 -4.91 11.72
N GLU A 46 -5.03 -4.57 12.95
CA GLU A 46 -6.32 -4.99 13.51
C GLU A 46 -7.51 -4.36 12.78
N GLU A 47 -7.41 -3.09 12.39
CA GLU A 47 -8.42 -2.41 11.56
C GLU A 47 -8.54 -3.06 10.18
N MET A 48 -7.42 -3.44 9.57
CA MET A 48 -7.41 -4.10 8.26
C MET A 48 -7.98 -5.53 8.33
N ASP A 49 -7.68 -6.29 9.39
CA ASP A 49 -8.22 -7.64 9.60
C ASP A 49 -9.73 -7.62 9.90
N SER A 50 -10.22 -6.57 10.55
CA SER A 50 -11.65 -6.38 10.85
C SER A 50 -12.44 -5.73 9.71
N CYS A 51 -11.79 -5.33 8.63
CA CYS A 51 -12.42 -4.69 7.47
C CYS A 51 -13.50 -5.59 6.86
N LEU A 52 -14.73 -5.10 6.71
CA LEU A 52 -15.86 -5.86 6.14
C LEU A 52 -15.74 -5.99 4.62
N ALA A 53 -15.29 -4.93 3.96
CA ALA A 53 -15.10 -4.85 2.52
C ALA A 53 -14.08 -3.75 2.20
N PHE A 54 -13.28 -3.93 1.16
CA PHE A 54 -12.31 -2.94 0.73
C PHE A 54 -12.15 -2.87 -0.79
N SER A 55 -11.65 -1.73 -1.24
CA SER A 55 -11.22 -1.48 -2.61
C SER A 55 -9.73 -1.17 -2.63
N LEU A 56 -9.07 -1.49 -3.74
CA LEU A 56 -7.67 -1.16 -3.97
C LEU A 56 -7.56 -0.15 -5.10
N ALA A 57 -6.66 0.83 -4.93
CA ALA A 57 -6.19 1.67 -6.02
C ALA A 57 -4.70 1.42 -6.25
N VAL A 58 -4.34 1.10 -7.49
CA VAL A 58 -2.99 0.72 -7.89
C VAL A 58 -2.49 1.70 -8.94
N ASP A 59 -1.31 2.26 -8.72
CA ASP A 59 -0.76 3.34 -9.54
C ASP A 59 0.74 3.12 -9.73
N GLU A 60 1.18 3.08 -11.00
CA GLU A 60 2.59 2.97 -11.35
C GLU A 60 3.21 4.37 -11.46
N SER A 61 4.14 4.69 -10.55
CA SER A 61 4.88 5.95 -10.62
C SER A 61 5.92 5.90 -11.74
N THR A 62 5.72 6.69 -12.79
CA THR A 62 6.68 6.81 -13.89
C THR A 62 8.00 7.43 -13.46
N ASP A 63 7.97 8.32 -12.46
CA ASP A 63 9.14 9.11 -12.06
C ASP A 63 10.07 8.37 -11.10
N ASN A 64 9.51 7.50 -10.26
CA ASN A 64 10.25 6.79 -9.22
C ASN A 64 10.43 5.29 -9.52
N MET A 65 9.84 4.79 -10.61
CA MET A 65 9.82 3.36 -10.92
C MET A 65 9.31 2.52 -9.73
N ASP A 66 8.20 2.93 -9.14
CA ASP A 66 7.60 2.25 -8.00
C ASP A 66 6.11 2.01 -8.25
N LEU A 67 5.58 0.90 -7.74
CA LEU A 67 4.15 0.61 -7.70
C LEU A 67 3.58 1.02 -6.34
N SER A 68 2.59 1.90 -6.33
CA SER A 68 1.88 2.31 -5.11
C SER A 68 0.52 1.63 -5.02
N ILE A 69 0.22 1.06 -3.84
CA ILE A 69 -1.05 0.39 -3.56
C ILE A 69 -1.75 1.09 -2.40
N PHE A 70 -2.98 1.52 -2.63
CA PHE A 70 -3.84 2.16 -1.65
C PHE A 70 -5.03 1.27 -1.34
N ILE A 71 -5.52 1.36 -0.11
CA ILE A 71 -6.70 0.64 0.34
C ILE A 71 -7.75 1.62 0.86
N ARG A 72 -8.99 1.42 0.43
CA ARG A 72 -10.16 2.07 1.03
C ARG A 72 -11.10 0.99 1.55
N GLY A 73 -11.26 0.94 2.87
CA GLY A 73 -12.01 -0.09 3.57
C GLY A 73 -13.23 0.46 4.32
N VAL A 74 -14.17 -0.42 4.66
CA VAL A 74 -15.22 -0.14 5.63
C VAL A 74 -15.09 -1.11 6.81
N ASN A 75 -15.11 -0.58 8.02
CA ASN A 75 -14.97 -1.38 9.23
C ASN A 75 -16.36 -1.77 9.82
N PRO A 76 -16.42 -2.60 10.88
CA PRO A 76 -17.69 -3.04 11.46
C PRO A 76 -18.54 -1.91 12.07
N THR A 77 -17.95 -0.75 12.35
CA THR A 77 -18.67 0.45 12.79
C THR A 77 -19.22 1.27 11.62
N LEU A 78 -19.12 0.75 10.39
CA LEU A 78 -19.52 1.39 9.14
C LEU A 78 -18.76 2.68 8.82
N SER A 79 -17.59 2.86 9.44
CA SER A 79 -16.69 3.96 9.12
C SER A 79 -15.82 3.60 7.93
N VAL A 80 -15.66 4.55 7.02
CA VAL A 80 -14.76 4.41 5.86
C VAL A 80 -13.36 4.85 6.28
N THR A 81 -12.37 4.01 5.98
CA THR A 81 -10.95 4.33 6.16
C THR A 81 -10.25 4.32 4.80
N GLU A 82 -9.29 5.23 4.63
CA GLU A 82 -8.45 5.34 3.43
C GLU A 82 -6.99 5.36 3.88
N ASN A 83 -6.23 4.36 3.46
CA ASN A 83 -4.88 4.12 3.95
C ASN A 83 -3.93 3.71 2.81
N PHE A 84 -2.64 3.93 3.07
CA PHE A 84 -1.56 3.43 2.23
C PHE A 84 -1.29 1.97 2.58
N LEU A 85 -1.35 1.07 1.59
CA LEU A 85 -1.17 -0.36 1.81
C LEU A 85 0.30 -0.77 1.67
N ASP A 86 0.91 -0.43 0.53
CA ASP A 86 2.31 -0.80 0.26
C ASP A 86 2.90 0.01 -0.90
N ILE A 87 4.23 0.12 -0.91
CA ILE A 87 5.01 0.53 -2.08
C ILE A 87 5.88 -0.65 -2.50
N VAL A 88 5.93 -0.95 -3.79
CA VAL A 88 6.76 -2.03 -4.34
C VAL A 88 7.70 -1.41 -5.36
N ASP A 89 8.99 -1.54 -5.11
CA ASP A 89 10.05 -1.02 -5.99
C ASP A 89 10.11 -1.85 -7.28
N ILE A 90 10.39 -1.22 -8.43
CA ILE A 90 10.55 -1.95 -9.70
C ILE A 90 11.61 -3.04 -9.63
N VAL A 91 12.62 -2.88 -8.77
CA VAL A 91 13.66 -3.90 -8.55
C VAL A 91 13.04 -5.18 -7.99
N ASP A 92 12.05 -5.04 -7.09
CA ASP A 92 11.30 -6.16 -6.53
C ASP A 92 10.31 -6.77 -7.55
N MET A 93 10.00 -6.02 -8.63
CA MET A 93 9.23 -6.46 -9.81
C MET A 93 10.14 -6.93 -10.96
N HIS A 94 11.34 -7.45 -10.66
CA HIS A 94 12.30 -7.97 -11.64
C HIS A 94 12.81 -6.95 -12.67
N GLY A 95 12.68 -5.65 -12.39
CA GLY A 95 13.05 -4.58 -13.31
C GLY A 95 12.04 -4.36 -14.45
N THR A 96 10.85 -4.96 -14.37
CA THR A 96 9.78 -4.82 -15.36
C THR A 96 8.45 -4.46 -14.70
N THR A 97 7.54 -3.87 -15.48
CA THR A 97 6.19 -3.53 -15.04
C THR A 97 5.15 -4.19 -15.94
N THR A 98 5.26 -5.51 -16.10
CA THR A 98 4.22 -6.27 -16.80
C THR A 98 3.00 -6.45 -15.89
N GLY A 99 1.83 -6.72 -16.46
CA GLY A 99 0.64 -6.97 -15.65
C GLY A 99 0.78 -8.14 -14.69
N TRP A 100 1.63 -9.13 -15.01
CA TRP A 100 1.97 -10.23 -14.10
C TRP A 100 2.84 -9.78 -12.93
N ASP A 101 3.86 -8.97 -13.18
CA ASP A 101 4.72 -8.44 -12.11
C ASP A 101 3.89 -7.60 -11.12
N ILE A 102 3.00 -6.78 -11.65
CA ILE A 102 2.09 -5.95 -10.87
C ILE A 102 1.09 -6.82 -10.10
N PHE A 103 0.52 -7.85 -10.72
CA PHE A 103 -0.39 -8.79 -10.04
C PHE A 103 0.29 -9.49 -8.87
N ASP A 104 1.50 -10.01 -9.07
CA ASP A 104 2.28 -10.67 -8.02
C ASP A 104 2.65 -9.70 -6.88
N ALA A 105 3.00 -8.46 -7.21
CA ALA A 105 3.23 -7.40 -6.24
C ALA A 105 1.97 -7.12 -5.38
N VAL A 106 0.81 -6.95 -6.02
CA VAL A 106 -0.47 -6.75 -5.33
C VAL A 106 -0.81 -7.97 -4.45
N GLU A 107 -0.57 -9.19 -4.94
CA GLU A 107 -0.82 -10.41 -4.18
C GLU A 107 0.04 -10.51 -2.93
N LYS A 108 1.34 -10.23 -3.05
CA LYS A 108 2.26 -10.18 -1.92
C LYS A 108 1.83 -9.12 -0.90
N SER A 109 1.43 -7.93 -1.34
CA SER A 109 0.98 -6.87 -0.44
C SER A 109 -0.33 -7.21 0.28
N VAL A 110 -1.30 -7.82 -0.40
CA VAL A 110 -2.54 -8.31 0.22
C VAL A 110 -2.24 -9.38 1.26
N GLY A 111 -1.38 -10.36 0.93
CA GLY A 111 -0.99 -11.43 1.84
C GLY A 111 -0.20 -10.93 3.06
N LYS A 112 0.77 -10.03 2.86
CA LYS A 112 1.55 -9.36 3.91
C LYS A 112 0.67 -8.66 4.93
N ASN A 113 -0.42 -8.06 4.46
CA ASN A 113 -1.38 -7.32 5.28
C ASN A 113 -2.58 -8.17 5.75
N LYS A 114 -2.56 -9.49 5.52
CA LYS A 114 -3.60 -10.45 5.94
C LYS A 114 -5.01 -10.09 5.45
N LEU A 115 -5.11 -9.42 4.31
CA LEU A 115 -6.38 -9.05 3.72
C LEU A 115 -6.97 -10.26 2.98
N SER A 116 -8.27 -10.51 3.17
CA SER A 116 -8.98 -11.57 2.43
C SER A 116 -9.46 -11.05 1.07
N TRP A 117 -9.11 -11.75 0.00
CA TRP A 117 -9.62 -11.47 -1.35
C TRP A 117 -11.14 -11.52 -1.46
N GLU A 118 -11.81 -12.33 -0.62
CA GLU A 118 -13.28 -12.42 -0.59
C GLU A 118 -13.95 -11.10 -0.17
N ARG A 119 -13.19 -10.19 0.44
CA ARG A 119 -13.66 -8.87 0.87
C ARG A 119 -13.28 -7.75 -0.10
N LEU A 120 -12.52 -8.05 -1.15
CA LEU A 120 -12.20 -7.09 -2.20
C LEU A 120 -13.46 -6.85 -3.05
N VAL A 121 -13.91 -5.60 -3.14
CA VAL A 121 -15.08 -5.21 -3.93
C VAL A 121 -14.74 -4.47 -5.22
N GLU A 122 -13.57 -3.84 -5.28
CA GLU A 122 -13.16 -3.03 -6.42
C GLU A 122 -11.63 -2.92 -6.51
N LEU A 123 -11.13 -2.91 -7.75
CA LEU A 123 -9.76 -2.61 -8.09
C LEU A 123 -9.75 -1.49 -9.13
N THR A 124 -9.18 -0.34 -8.76
CA THR A 124 -8.91 0.77 -9.66
C THR A 124 -7.43 0.75 -10.02
N ALA A 125 -7.11 0.86 -11.29
CA ALA A 125 -5.74 0.99 -11.75
C ALA A 125 -5.61 2.15 -12.74
N ASP A 126 -4.39 2.65 -12.94
CA ASP A 126 -4.15 3.59 -14.02
C ASP A 126 -4.46 2.95 -15.39
N GLY A 127 -4.67 3.78 -16.40
CA GLY A 127 -5.05 3.31 -17.74
C GLY A 127 -3.92 2.63 -18.52
N ALA A 128 -2.76 2.35 -17.92
CA ALA A 128 -1.62 1.79 -18.63
C ALA A 128 -1.93 0.38 -19.19
N PRO A 129 -1.31 -0.01 -20.31
CA PRO A 129 -1.52 -1.33 -20.90
C PRO A 129 -1.26 -2.50 -19.94
N ALA A 130 -0.25 -2.36 -19.06
CA ALA A 130 0.08 -3.36 -18.06
C ALA A 130 -0.99 -3.50 -16.95
N MET A 131 -1.78 -2.47 -16.72
CA MET A 131 -2.87 -2.47 -15.74
C MET A 131 -4.19 -2.93 -16.37
N CYS A 132 -4.56 -2.33 -17.50
CA CYS A 132 -5.88 -2.44 -18.11
C CYS A 132 -5.99 -3.47 -19.24
N GLY A 133 -4.89 -4.15 -19.61
CA GLY A 133 -4.89 -5.20 -20.62
C GLY A 133 -5.85 -6.34 -20.28
N GLY A 134 -6.76 -6.70 -21.19
CA GLY A 134 -7.88 -7.60 -20.88
C GLY A 134 -7.50 -9.05 -20.51
N LYS A 135 -6.34 -9.55 -20.98
CA LYS A 135 -5.86 -10.91 -20.67
C LYS A 135 -4.57 -10.94 -19.85
N THR A 136 -3.72 -9.94 -20.04
CA THR A 136 -2.35 -9.92 -19.49
C THR A 136 -2.10 -8.71 -18.60
N GLY A 137 -3.09 -7.82 -18.46
CA GLY A 137 -3.01 -6.69 -17.55
C GLY A 137 -3.56 -7.06 -16.18
N LEU A 138 -3.15 -6.32 -15.15
CA LEU A 138 -3.59 -6.51 -13.75
C LEU A 138 -5.10 -6.76 -13.64
N VAL A 139 -5.93 -5.88 -14.21
CA VAL A 139 -7.40 -5.97 -14.15
C VAL A 139 -7.94 -7.23 -14.84
N GLY A 140 -7.28 -7.68 -15.91
CA GLY A 140 -7.61 -8.94 -16.59
C GLY A 140 -7.30 -10.15 -15.71
N LEU A 141 -6.07 -10.21 -15.18
CA LEU A 141 -5.60 -11.29 -14.32
C LEU A 141 -6.41 -11.41 -13.03
N MET A 142 -6.79 -10.27 -12.44
CA MET A 142 -7.61 -10.21 -11.23
C MET A 142 -9.04 -10.74 -11.41
N LYS A 143 -9.56 -10.78 -12.64
CA LYS A 143 -10.87 -11.38 -12.92
C LYS A 143 -10.84 -12.91 -12.99
N GLU A 144 -9.66 -13.49 -13.17
CA GLU A 144 -9.48 -14.95 -13.24
C GLU A 144 -9.23 -15.57 -11.84
N LYS A 145 -9.16 -14.72 -10.81
CA LYS A 145 -8.94 -15.09 -9.40
C LYS A 145 -10.27 -15.21 -8.65
#